data_AF-A0A952AG28-F1
#
_entry.id   AF-A0A952AG28-F1
#
_cell.length_a   1.000
_cell.length_b   1.000
_cell.length_c   1.000
_cell.angle_alpha   90.00
_cell.angle_beta   90.00
_cell.angle_gamma   90.00
#
_symmetry.space_group_name_H-M   'P 1'
#
loop_
_entity.id
_entity.type
_entity.pdbx_description
1 polymer ?
#
loop_
_entity_poly.entity_id
_entity_poly.type
_entity_poly.pdbx_seq_one_letter_code
_entity_poly.pdbx_strand_id
1 'polypeptide(L)'
;IITVYDSVISRYTLSAASSHYLAIRLYYIDSVLSIPANQKNALVESYFMNCMQYKNRAYPDNFNTAFNAVFTQPQDTIYYAAAYNNEITRNSIEAAQVALSVYIKTYSLSAMAATQITPYLVQRERAIALSNKLYANYSEAKDSLINNILLIHQPVIDSIVSLYANLYNNSQIDIAIKFATEIDLDESQLNTLHQAVATLKEMETTFRETDPFGEFDSKAYESEVLNSVLTPEQYTYVLEAKYYSKAAAMANKDWTELVRLNIAGELSLQEAITKTELTNYHVAIFIAYYRNANNPEEQYISIQRINEVMPETMRLLLDRWTESGTPYGNLPDVFFQW
;
A
#
# COMPACT_ATOMS: atom_id res chain seq x y z
N ILE A 1 -42.05 3.89 50.95
CA ILE A 1 -42.04 5.32 50.55
C ILE A 1 -40.73 5.66 49.82
N ILE A 2 -39.56 5.29 50.35
CA ILE A 2 -38.24 5.52 49.71
C ILE A 2 -38.14 4.84 48.32
N THR A 3 -38.52 3.57 48.20
CA THR A 3 -38.53 2.83 46.91
C THR A 3 -39.46 3.41 45.83
N VAL A 4 -40.54 4.09 46.24
CA VAL A 4 -41.46 4.75 45.29
C VAL A 4 -40.86 6.06 44.79
N TYR A 5 -40.20 6.82 45.68
CA TYR A 5 -39.47 8.04 45.32
C TYR A 5 -38.30 7.76 44.38
N ASP A 6 -37.50 6.72 44.64
CA ASP A 6 -36.41 6.30 43.74
C ASP A 6 -36.95 5.91 42.36
N SER A 7 -38.11 5.25 42.30
CA SER A 7 -38.75 4.87 41.04
C SER A 7 -39.30 6.06 40.26
N VAL A 8 -39.77 7.11 40.94
CA VAL A 8 -40.32 8.32 40.32
C VAL A 8 -39.19 9.23 39.83
N ILE A 9 -38.15 9.43 40.65
CA ILE A 9 -36.95 10.18 40.27
C ILE A 9 -36.25 9.48 39.09
N SER A 10 -36.08 8.15 39.15
CA SER A 10 -35.52 7.38 38.04
C SER A 10 -36.34 7.55 36.75
N ARG A 11 -37.67 7.53 36.81
CA ARG A 11 -38.54 7.78 35.65
C ARG A 11 -38.39 9.19 35.08
N TYR A 12 -38.34 10.22 35.92
CA TYR A 12 -38.15 11.60 35.47
C TYR A 12 -36.75 11.83 34.89
N THR A 13 -35.71 11.26 35.48
CA THR A 13 -34.33 11.34 34.98
C THR A 13 -34.16 10.62 33.65
N LEU A 14 -34.76 9.42 33.49
CA LEU A 14 -34.76 8.69 32.21
C LEU A 14 -35.54 9.44 31.12
N SER A 15 -36.68 10.05 31.47
CA SER A 15 -37.46 10.89 30.55
C SER A 15 -36.73 12.16 30.12
N ALA A 16 -36.03 12.82 31.05
CA ALA A 16 -35.21 13.99 30.76
C ALA A 16 -34.00 13.63 29.88
N ALA A 17 -33.32 12.51 30.16
CA ALA A 17 -32.17 12.04 29.40
C ALA A 17 -32.55 11.63 27.97
N SER A 18 -33.67 10.91 27.79
CA SER A 18 -34.15 10.51 26.46
C SER A 18 -34.58 11.73 25.64
N SER A 19 -35.26 12.71 26.26
CA SER A 19 -35.65 13.97 25.63
C SER A 19 -34.44 14.81 25.22
N HIS A 20 -33.44 14.91 26.09
CA HIS A 20 -32.19 15.62 25.80
C HIS A 20 -31.41 14.98 24.65
N TYR A 21 -31.31 13.63 24.63
CA TYR A 21 -30.71 12.90 23.52
C TYR A 21 -31.39 13.21 22.18
N LEU A 22 -32.74 13.14 22.15
CA LEU A 22 -33.50 13.45 20.94
C LEU A 22 -33.31 14.90 20.50
N ALA A 23 -33.33 15.86 21.43
CA ALA A 23 -33.16 17.27 21.13
C ALA A 23 -31.79 17.56 20.48
N ILE A 24 -30.71 16.96 21.00
CA ILE A 24 -29.37 17.09 20.40
C ILE A 24 -29.35 16.52 18.97
N ARG A 25 -29.96 15.35 18.77
CA ARG A 25 -30.02 14.72 17.43
C ARG A 25 -30.80 15.56 16.43
N LEU A 26 -31.98 16.03 16.82
CA LEU A 26 -32.81 16.89 15.98
C LEU A 26 -32.10 18.20 15.65
N TYR A 27 -31.46 18.83 16.63
CA TYR A 27 -30.68 20.04 16.41
C TYR A 27 -29.57 19.82 15.38
N TYR A 28 -28.82 18.71 15.50
CA TYR A 28 -27.76 18.39 14.56
C TYR A 28 -28.29 18.18 13.14
N ILE A 29 -29.37 17.41 12.99
CA ILE A 29 -29.96 17.16 11.66
C ILE A 29 -30.52 18.46 11.06
N ASP A 30 -31.30 19.24 11.82
CA ASP A 30 -31.88 20.51 11.37
C ASP A 30 -30.83 21.57 11.01
N SER A 31 -29.66 21.54 11.66
CA SER A 31 -28.55 22.44 11.34
C SER A 31 -27.89 22.15 9.99
N VAL A 32 -28.06 20.92 9.46
CA VAL A 32 -27.59 20.53 8.13
C VAL A 32 -28.71 20.72 7.10
N LEU A 33 -29.91 20.24 7.41
CA LEU A 33 -31.10 20.41 6.58
C LEU A 33 -32.36 20.39 7.44
N SER A 34 -33.23 21.37 7.24
CA SER A 34 -34.51 21.43 7.97
C SER A 34 -35.37 20.20 7.68
N ILE A 35 -35.79 19.52 8.75
CA ILE A 35 -36.74 18.41 8.69
C ILE A 35 -38.17 18.98 8.57
N PRO A 36 -38.97 18.54 7.59
CA PRO A 36 -40.39 18.87 7.50
C PRO A 36 -41.12 18.61 8.81
N ALA A 37 -41.97 19.55 9.23
CA ALA A 37 -42.63 19.51 10.55
C ALA A 37 -43.42 18.21 10.80
N ASN A 38 -44.07 17.66 9.77
CA ASN A 38 -44.77 16.38 9.84
C ASN A 38 -43.83 15.19 10.13
N GLN A 39 -42.70 15.10 9.42
CA GLN A 39 -41.70 14.06 9.66
C GLN A 39 -41.02 14.22 11.02
N LYS A 40 -40.73 15.47 11.42
CA LYS A 40 -40.14 15.78 12.73
C LYS A 40 -41.06 15.35 13.88
N ASN A 41 -42.36 15.64 13.79
CA ASN A 41 -43.34 15.22 14.79
C ASN A 41 -43.47 13.69 14.84
N ALA A 42 -43.53 13.03 13.68
CA ALA A 42 -43.58 11.56 13.61
C ALA A 42 -42.33 10.91 14.25
N LEU A 43 -41.14 11.49 14.06
CA LEU A 43 -39.91 11.02 14.69
C LEU A 43 -39.95 11.16 16.21
N VAL A 44 -40.42 12.30 16.71
CA VAL A 44 -40.56 12.56 18.14
C VAL A 44 -41.51 11.54 18.79
N GLU A 45 -42.69 11.35 18.20
CA GLU A 45 -43.69 10.40 18.69
C GLU A 45 -43.16 8.96 18.67
N SER A 46 -42.59 8.53 17.54
CA SER A 46 -42.03 7.19 17.37
C SER A 46 -40.89 6.91 18.36
N TYR A 47 -40.00 7.88 18.59
CA TYR A 47 -38.89 7.72 19.54
C TYR A 47 -39.37 7.53 20.98
N PHE A 48 -40.32 8.35 21.43
CA PHE A 48 -40.85 8.22 22.79
C PHE A 48 -41.64 6.92 22.97
N MET A 49 -42.40 6.50 21.96
CA MET A 49 -43.05 5.18 21.96
C MET A 49 -42.03 4.05 22.12
N ASN A 50 -40.93 4.08 21.36
CA ASN A 50 -39.85 3.09 21.47
C ASN A 50 -39.18 3.12 22.85
N CYS A 51 -38.91 4.29 23.43
CA CYS A 51 -38.34 4.40 24.77
C CYS A 51 -39.29 3.86 25.87
N MET A 52 -40.60 4.05 25.70
CA MET A 52 -41.61 3.50 26.63
C MET A 52 -41.74 1.98 26.51
N GLN A 53 -41.68 1.45 25.29
CA GLN A 53 -41.83 0.03 25.00
C GLN A 53 -40.56 -0.77 25.33
N TYR A 54 -39.38 -0.22 25.02
CA TYR A 54 -38.09 -0.89 25.13
C TYR A 54 -37.18 -0.20 26.15
N LYS A 55 -37.59 -0.20 27.43
CA LYS A 55 -36.92 0.52 28.52
C LYS A 55 -35.45 0.12 28.78
N ASN A 56 -35.06 -1.07 28.36
CA ASN A 56 -33.70 -1.60 28.55
C ASN A 56 -32.79 -1.36 27.33
N ARG A 57 -33.31 -0.79 26.23
CA ARG A 57 -32.49 -0.44 25.05
C ARG A 57 -31.77 0.88 25.28
N ALA A 58 -30.59 1.01 24.70
CA ALA A 58 -29.87 2.27 24.71
C ALA A 58 -30.64 3.31 23.88
N TYR A 59 -30.56 4.59 24.27
CA TYR A 59 -31.22 5.68 23.53
C TYR A 59 -30.87 5.73 22.03
N PRO A 60 -29.62 5.47 21.60
CA PRO A 60 -29.29 5.38 20.18
C PRO A 60 -30.08 4.30 19.45
N ASP A 61 -30.33 3.13 20.05
CA ASP A 61 -31.05 2.03 19.39
C ASP A 61 -32.54 2.36 19.22
N ASN A 62 -33.14 2.98 20.24
CA ASN A 62 -34.51 3.49 20.18
C ASN A 62 -34.65 4.60 19.14
N PHE A 63 -33.65 5.49 19.06
CA PHE A 63 -33.60 6.53 18.03
C PHE A 63 -33.47 5.93 16.63
N ASN A 64 -32.55 5.00 16.41
CA ASN A 64 -32.35 4.37 15.10
C ASN A 64 -33.62 3.66 14.63
N THR A 65 -34.30 2.95 15.54
CA THR A 65 -35.57 2.28 15.24
C THR A 65 -36.64 3.30 14.83
N ALA A 66 -36.80 4.39 15.59
CA ALA A 66 -37.77 5.43 15.29
C ALA A 66 -37.44 6.20 13.99
N PHE A 67 -36.17 6.50 13.78
CA PHE A 67 -35.66 7.19 12.61
C PHE A 67 -35.94 6.38 11.34
N ASN A 68 -35.63 5.07 11.37
CA ASN A 68 -35.85 4.18 10.23
C ASN A 68 -37.33 3.91 9.95
N ALA A 69 -38.22 4.15 10.92
CA ALA A 69 -39.66 4.05 10.71
C ALA A 69 -40.25 5.30 10.02
N VAL A 70 -39.59 6.45 10.15
CA VAL A 70 -40.09 7.73 9.63
C VAL A 70 -39.46 8.09 8.28
N PHE A 71 -38.15 7.86 8.15
CA PHE A 71 -37.38 8.18 6.95
C PHE A 71 -37.15 6.89 6.17
N THR A 72 -38.03 6.60 5.21
CA THR A 72 -38.04 5.31 4.48
C THR A 72 -37.86 5.47 2.99
N GLN A 73 -37.85 6.70 2.48
CA GLN A 73 -37.86 6.97 1.05
C GLN A 73 -36.47 7.36 0.55
N PRO A 74 -36.15 7.11 -0.74
CA PRO A 74 -34.85 7.48 -1.31
C PRO A 74 -34.47 8.95 -1.12
N GLN A 75 -35.43 9.87 -1.19
CA GLN A 75 -35.20 11.31 -0.96
C GLN A 75 -34.79 11.65 0.48
N ASP A 76 -35.05 10.77 1.45
CA ASP A 76 -34.68 10.99 2.85
C ASP A 76 -33.18 10.75 3.09
N THR A 77 -32.43 10.36 2.05
CA THR A 77 -30.98 10.09 2.09
C THR A 77 -30.17 11.18 2.77
N ILE A 78 -30.54 12.43 2.55
CA ILE A 78 -29.88 13.59 3.13
C ILE A 78 -30.02 13.66 4.66
N TYR A 79 -31.14 13.19 5.22
CA TYR A 79 -31.37 13.16 6.67
C TYR A 79 -30.56 12.04 7.35
N TYR A 80 -30.42 10.89 6.70
CA TYR A 80 -29.52 9.83 7.17
C TYR A 80 -28.06 10.28 7.14
N ALA A 81 -27.64 10.92 6.04
CA ALA A 81 -26.29 11.46 5.91
C ALA A 81 -26.00 12.45 7.05
N ALA A 82 -26.96 13.30 7.40
CA ALA A 82 -26.84 14.22 8.55
C ALA A 82 -26.83 13.48 9.89
N ALA A 83 -27.78 12.59 10.15
CA ALA A 83 -27.94 11.90 11.44
C ALA A 83 -26.74 11.01 11.82
N TYR A 84 -26.09 10.41 10.81
CA TYR A 84 -25.02 9.42 11.01
C TYR A 84 -23.67 9.87 10.43
N ASN A 85 -23.48 11.16 10.09
CA ASN A 85 -22.29 11.65 9.40
C ASN A 85 -20.96 11.21 10.06
N ASN A 86 -20.86 11.32 11.38
CA ASN A 86 -19.65 10.95 12.11
C ASN A 86 -19.37 9.44 12.06
N GLU A 87 -20.41 8.62 12.17
CA GLU A 87 -20.30 7.16 12.09
C GLU A 87 -19.94 6.73 10.66
N ILE A 88 -20.64 7.29 9.66
CA ILE A 88 -20.37 7.06 8.23
C ILE A 88 -18.93 7.46 7.89
N THR A 89 -18.48 8.63 8.35
CA THR A 89 -17.13 9.14 8.09
C THR A 89 -16.08 8.21 8.70
N ARG A 90 -16.20 7.86 9.99
CA ARG A 90 -15.25 6.95 10.65
C ARG A 90 -15.21 5.59 9.95
N ASN A 91 -16.36 4.97 9.74
CA ASN A 91 -16.43 3.65 9.12
C ASN A 91 -15.91 3.66 7.68
N SER A 92 -16.13 4.76 6.93
CA SER A 92 -15.60 4.90 5.56
C SER A 92 -14.08 5.01 5.52
N ILE A 93 -13.46 5.67 6.50
CA ILE A 93 -12.00 5.78 6.61
C ILE A 93 -11.40 4.42 6.95
N GLU A 94 -11.97 3.71 7.94
CA GLU A 94 -11.52 2.38 8.33
C GLU A 94 -11.64 1.38 7.17
N ALA A 95 -12.79 1.36 6.49
CA ALA A 95 -13.01 0.50 5.31
C ALA A 95 -12.05 0.86 4.17
N ALA A 96 -11.81 2.16 3.93
CA ALA A 96 -10.88 2.61 2.89
C ALA A 96 -9.44 2.20 3.21
N GLN A 97 -9.01 2.23 4.48
CA GLN A 97 -7.70 1.74 4.91
C GLN A 97 -7.54 0.24 4.73
N VAL A 98 -8.58 -0.55 5.04
CA VAL A 98 -8.58 -2.00 4.78
C VAL A 98 -8.48 -2.28 3.28
N ALA A 99 -9.30 -1.60 2.47
CA ALA A 99 -9.24 -1.73 1.01
C ALA A 99 -7.87 -1.33 0.47
N LEU A 100 -7.32 -0.19 0.91
CA LEU A 100 -5.99 0.28 0.53
C LEU A 100 -4.91 -0.76 0.87
N SER A 101 -4.97 -1.37 2.04
CA SER A 101 -4.03 -2.42 2.45
C SER A 101 -4.09 -3.63 1.52
N VAL A 102 -5.27 -3.99 1.01
CA VAL A 102 -5.43 -5.04 0.00
C VAL A 102 -4.76 -4.61 -1.31
N TYR A 103 -4.94 -3.37 -1.77
CA TYR A 103 -4.27 -2.90 -2.98
C TYR A 103 -2.75 -2.85 -2.84
N ILE A 104 -2.24 -2.33 -1.72
CA ILE A 104 -0.80 -2.32 -1.41
C ILE A 104 -0.24 -3.75 -1.43
N LYS A 105 -0.92 -4.71 -0.80
CA LYS A 105 -0.45 -6.09 -0.74
C LYS A 105 -0.53 -6.80 -2.09
N THR A 106 -1.64 -6.64 -2.81
CA THR A 106 -1.90 -7.36 -4.06
C THR A 106 -1.09 -6.80 -5.22
N TYR A 107 -0.90 -5.48 -5.26
CA TYR A 107 -0.29 -4.78 -6.38
C TYR A 107 1.04 -4.10 -6.06
N SER A 108 1.56 -4.27 -4.83
CA SER A 108 2.82 -3.64 -4.38
C SER A 108 2.84 -2.12 -4.59
N LEU A 109 1.70 -1.45 -4.39
CA LEU A 109 1.56 -0.01 -4.66
C LEU A 109 2.59 0.83 -3.90
N SER A 110 3.13 1.85 -4.57
CA SER A 110 3.97 2.88 -3.95
C SER A 110 3.17 3.76 -2.98
N ALA A 111 3.88 4.48 -2.10
CA ALA A 111 3.25 5.45 -1.21
C ALA A 111 2.49 6.54 -1.99
N MET A 112 3.04 6.99 -3.13
CA MET A 112 2.38 7.97 -4.01
C MET A 112 1.08 7.42 -4.61
N ALA A 113 1.10 6.20 -5.16
CA ALA A 113 -0.09 5.57 -5.70
C ALA A 113 -1.15 5.38 -4.60
N ALA A 114 -0.73 4.95 -3.41
CA ALA A 114 -1.59 4.86 -2.24
C ALA A 114 -2.22 6.21 -1.86
N THR A 115 -1.44 7.30 -1.85
CA THR A 115 -1.93 8.65 -1.61
C THR A 115 -2.93 9.10 -2.68
N GLN A 116 -2.67 8.80 -3.95
CA GLN A 116 -3.55 9.18 -5.06
C GLN A 116 -4.88 8.42 -5.05
N ILE A 117 -4.90 7.13 -4.70
CA ILE A 117 -6.15 6.35 -4.66
C ILE A 117 -6.95 6.53 -3.37
N THR A 118 -6.33 6.98 -2.27
CA THR A 118 -6.98 7.11 -0.96
C THR A 118 -8.26 7.96 -1.00
N PRO A 119 -8.29 9.16 -1.62
CA PRO A 119 -9.51 9.96 -1.70
C PRO A 119 -10.66 9.23 -2.42
N TYR A 120 -10.35 8.46 -3.47
CA TYR A 120 -11.34 7.71 -4.24
C TYR A 120 -11.87 6.50 -3.48
N LEU A 121 -11.00 5.80 -2.76
CA LEU A 121 -11.40 4.74 -1.84
C LEU A 121 -12.31 5.29 -0.74
N VAL A 122 -11.96 6.42 -0.12
CA VAL A 122 -12.80 7.07 0.90
C VAL A 122 -14.17 7.46 0.33
N GLN A 123 -14.23 8.01 -0.89
CA GLN A 123 -15.50 8.35 -1.54
C GLN A 123 -16.35 7.10 -1.81
N ARG A 124 -15.75 6.03 -2.35
CA ARG A 124 -16.42 4.75 -2.60
C ARG A 124 -16.99 4.16 -1.32
N GLU A 125 -16.16 4.04 -0.28
CA GLU A 125 -16.56 3.44 0.99
C GLU A 125 -17.60 4.30 1.73
N ARG A 126 -17.53 5.63 1.59
CA ARG A 126 -18.55 6.54 2.12
C ARG A 126 -19.91 6.32 1.44
N ALA A 127 -19.92 6.16 0.12
CA ALA A 127 -21.15 5.88 -0.62
C ALA A 127 -21.74 4.51 -0.24
N ILE A 128 -20.90 3.48 -0.08
CA ILE A 128 -21.33 2.14 0.39
C ILE A 128 -21.90 2.22 1.81
N ALA A 129 -21.21 2.92 2.73
CA ALA A 129 -21.65 3.07 4.12
C ALA A 129 -23.00 3.80 4.23
N LEU A 130 -23.22 4.83 3.40
CA LEU A 130 -24.50 5.53 3.31
C LEU A 130 -25.61 4.60 2.81
N SER A 131 -25.37 3.85 1.72
CA SER A 131 -26.33 2.87 1.18
C SER A 131 -26.69 1.79 2.20
N ASN A 132 -25.71 1.27 2.95
CA ASN A 132 -25.95 0.29 4.00
C ASN A 132 -26.85 0.82 5.13
N LYS A 133 -26.76 2.11 5.47
CA LYS A 133 -27.63 2.73 6.48
C LYS A 133 -29.04 2.97 5.96
N LEU A 134 -29.18 3.39 4.71
CA LEU A 134 -30.47 3.70 4.09
C LEU A 134 -31.32 2.47 3.81
N TYR A 135 -30.68 1.41 3.35
CA TYR A 135 -31.36 0.21 2.84
C TYR A 135 -31.08 -1.01 3.71
N ALA A 136 -30.86 -0.80 5.01
CA ALA A 136 -30.54 -1.87 5.96
C ALA A 136 -31.55 -3.05 5.91
N ASN A 137 -32.81 -2.77 5.53
CA ASN A 137 -33.88 -3.75 5.43
C ASN A 137 -34.28 -4.15 3.99
N TYR A 138 -33.60 -3.64 2.95
CA TYR A 138 -33.96 -3.84 1.54
C TYR A 138 -32.78 -4.42 0.74
N SER A 139 -32.53 -5.73 0.84
CA SER A 139 -31.32 -6.37 0.28
C SER A 139 -31.15 -6.18 -1.23
N GLU A 140 -32.18 -6.41 -2.05
CA GLU A 140 -32.04 -6.33 -3.52
C GLU A 140 -31.77 -4.89 -4.02
N ALA A 141 -32.52 -3.91 -3.49
CA ALA A 141 -32.31 -2.51 -3.83
C ALA A 141 -30.93 -2.01 -3.35
N LYS A 142 -30.50 -2.47 -2.17
CA LYS A 142 -29.17 -2.19 -1.62
C LYS A 142 -28.06 -2.77 -2.49
N ASP A 143 -28.17 -4.02 -2.91
CA ASP A 143 -27.14 -4.69 -3.70
C ASP A 143 -27.01 -4.05 -5.10
N SER A 144 -28.13 -3.67 -5.72
CA SER A 144 -28.13 -2.91 -6.99
C SER A 144 -27.45 -1.54 -6.84
N LEU A 145 -27.69 -0.83 -5.74
CA LEU A 145 -27.03 0.45 -5.45
C LEU A 145 -25.54 0.29 -5.19
N ILE A 146 -25.13 -0.72 -4.43
CA ILE A 146 -23.71 -1.02 -4.18
C ILE A 146 -23.01 -1.33 -5.51
N ASN A 147 -23.63 -2.14 -6.38
CA ASN A 147 -23.06 -2.44 -7.70
C ASN A 147 -22.88 -1.18 -8.56
N ASN A 148 -23.86 -0.26 -8.57
CA ASN A 148 -23.72 1.01 -9.28
C ASN A 148 -22.60 1.88 -8.70
N ILE A 149 -22.44 1.92 -7.38
CA ILE A 149 -21.32 2.64 -6.74
C ILE A 149 -19.98 2.05 -7.18
N LEU A 150 -19.86 0.72 -7.19
CA LEU A 150 -18.66 0.06 -7.67
C LEU A 150 -18.40 0.37 -9.16
N LEU A 151 -19.41 0.33 -10.03
CA LEU A 151 -19.26 0.66 -11.45
C LEU A 151 -18.75 2.09 -11.70
N ILE A 152 -19.08 3.05 -10.84
CA ILE A 152 -18.64 4.44 -10.97
C ILE A 152 -17.21 4.64 -10.46
N HIS A 153 -16.91 4.12 -9.27
CA HIS A 153 -15.64 4.43 -8.59
C HIS A 153 -14.51 3.46 -8.91
N GLN A 154 -14.84 2.19 -9.16
CA GLN A 154 -13.85 1.13 -9.36
C GLN A 154 -12.98 1.36 -10.61
N PRO A 155 -13.51 1.79 -11.78
CA PRO A 155 -12.67 2.02 -12.95
C PRO A 155 -11.63 3.13 -12.77
N VAL A 156 -11.94 4.16 -11.98
CA VAL A 156 -10.98 5.25 -11.68
C VAL A 156 -9.86 4.73 -10.78
N ILE A 157 -10.22 3.96 -9.75
CA ILE A 157 -9.24 3.31 -8.86
C ILE A 157 -8.39 2.34 -9.69
N ASP A 158 -8.99 1.48 -10.51
CA ASP A 158 -8.29 0.51 -11.35
C ASP A 158 -7.38 1.17 -12.38
N SER A 159 -7.77 2.32 -12.94
CA SER A 159 -6.92 3.09 -13.86
C SER A 159 -5.66 3.60 -13.15
N ILE A 160 -5.81 4.25 -11.99
CA ILE A 160 -4.67 4.74 -11.19
C ILE A 160 -3.82 3.55 -10.73
N VAL A 161 -4.46 2.50 -10.21
CA VAL A 161 -3.80 1.26 -9.84
C VAL A 161 -3.03 0.75 -11.05
N SER A 162 -3.61 0.58 -12.24
CA SER A 162 -2.94 0.05 -13.44
C SER A 162 -1.76 0.89 -13.96
N LEU A 163 -1.73 2.19 -13.68
CA LEU A 163 -0.57 3.04 -13.99
C LEU A 163 0.64 2.68 -13.11
N TYR A 164 0.40 2.19 -11.90
CA TYR A 164 1.43 1.85 -10.90
C TYR A 164 1.52 0.35 -10.56
N ALA A 165 0.50 -0.42 -10.91
CA ALA A 165 0.31 -1.85 -10.72
C ALA A 165 0.47 -2.47 -12.10
N ASN A 166 1.33 -3.47 -12.19
CA ASN A 166 2.02 -3.88 -13.41
C ASN A 166 3.28 -3.06 -13.75
N LEU A 167 3.97 -2.55 -12.73
CA LEU A 167 5.44 -2.67 -12.68
C LEU A 167 5.79 -4.15 -12.41
N TYR A 168 5.28 -5.05 -13.25
CA TYR A 168 5.63 -6.46 -13.26
C TYR A 168 6.87 -6.60 -14.13
N ASN A 169 8.00 -6.22 -13.56
CA ASN A 169 9.22 -6.99 -13.50
C ASN A 169 10.20 -6.17 -12.69
N ASN A 170 11.17 -6.81 -12.06
CA ASN A 170 12.23 -6.14 -11.32
C ASN A 170 13.13 -5.34 -12.28
N SER A 171 12.63 -4.41 -13.09
CA SER A 171 13.44 -3.51 -13.90
C SER A 171 13.97 -2.39 -13.00
N GLN A 172 15.15 -1.89 -13.33
CA GLN A 172 15.80 -0.75 -12.68
C GLN A 172 14.97 0.53 -12.90
N ILE A 173 14.31 0.66 -14.06
CA ILE A 173 13.46 1.82 -14.40
C ILE A 173 12.24 1.89 -13.49
N ASP A 174 11.58 0.75 -13.24
CA ASP A 174 10.43 0.69 -12.34
C ASP A 174 10.81 1.03 -10.89
N ILE A 175 12.01 0.62 -10.46
CA ILE A 175 12.55 1.00 -9.14
C ILE A 175 12.82 2.51 -9.07
N ALA A 176 13.36 3.12 -10.13
CA ALA A 176 13.56 4.57 -10.18
C ALA A 176 12.24 5.34 -10.06
N ILE A 177 11.20 4.91 -10.78
CA ILE A 177 9.84 5.51 -10.67
C ILE A 177 9.26 5.32 -9.26
N LYS A 178 9.46 4.14 -8.66
CA LYS A 178 8.97 3.83 -7.31
C LYS A 178 9.57 4.75 -6.25
N PHE A 179 10.86 5.09 -6.38
CA PHE A 179 11.60 5.95 -5.45
C PHE A 179 11.74 7.40 -5.95
N ALA A 180 10.85 7.83 -6.85
CA ALA A 180 10.95 9.13 -7.51
C ALA A 180 11.01 10.31 -6.53
N THR A 181 10.35 10.21 -5.37
CA THR A 181 10.40 11.28 -4.35
C THR A 181 11.69 11.24 -3.56
N GLU A 182 12.18 10.06 -3.21
CA GLU A 182 13.40 9.85 -2.42
C GLU A 182 14.67 10.24 -3.17
N ILE A 183 14.64 10.15 -4.50
CA ILE A 183 15.75 10.56 -5.37
C ILE A 183 15.49 11.91 -6.07
N ASP A 184 14.44 12.64 -5.67
CA ASP A 184 14.08 13.97 -6.19
C ASP A 184 13.99 14.04 -7.73
N LEU A 185 13.23 13.12 -8.35
CA LEU A 185 12.98 13.17 -9.79
C LEU A 185 12.08 14.33 -10.17
N ASP A 186 12.47 15.06 -11.21
CA ASP A 186 11.60 16.05 -11.83
C ASP A 186 10.55 15.42 -12.78
N GLU A 187 9.56 16.21 -13.17
CA GLU A 187 8.47 15.76 -14.04
C GLU A 187 8.96 15.30 -15.42
N SER A 188 10.03 15.89 -15.95
CA SER A 188 10.61 15.52 -17.23
C SER A 188 11.30 14.15 -17.15
N GLN A 189 12.08 13.92 -16.08
CA GLN A 189 12.70 12.63 -15.80
C GLN A 189 11.63 11.55 -15.64
N LEU A 190 10.59 11.81 -14.84
CA LEU A 190 9.51 10.86 -14.59
C LEU A 190 8.75 10.49 -15.87
N ASN A 191 8.44 11.47 -16.72
CA ASN A 191 7.81 11.24 -18.02
C ASN A 191 8.69 10.38 -18.94
N THR A 192 10.00 10.64 -18.97
CA THR A 192 10.96 9.87 -19.76
C THR A 192 11.04 8.42 -19.27
N LEU A 193 11.07 8.20 -17.96
CA LEU A 193 11.08 6.85 -17.39
C LEU A 193 9.78 6.10 -17.70
N HIS A 194 8.61 6.74 -17.62
CA HIS A 194 7.34 6.10 -18.01
C HIS A 194 7.31 5.68 -19.48
N GLN A 195 7.86 6.50 -20.39
CA GLN A 195 8.01 6.13 -21.80
C GLN A 195 8.98 4.96 -21.98
N ALA A 196 10.06 4.94 -21.22
CA ALA A 196 11.02 3.84 -21.26
C ALA A 196 10.44 2.52 -20.75
N VAL A 197 9.54 2.55 -19.75
CA VAL A 197 8.78 1.37 -19.30
C VAL A 197 7.86 0.85 -20.40
N ALA A 198 7.17 1.73 -21.13
CA ALA A 198 6.34 1.31 -22.26
C ALA A 198 7.18 0.63 -23.36
N THR A 199 8.36 1.18 -23.64
CA THR A 199 9.33 0.61 -24.60
C THR A 199 9.84 -0.75 -24.14
N LEU A 200 10.18 -0.92 -22.86
CA LEU A 200 10.58 -2.22 -22.30
C LEU A 200 9.51 -3.30 -22.51
N LYS A 201 8.24 -2.94 -22.28
CA LYS A 201 7.11 -3.87 -22.47
C LYS A 201 6.94 -4.28 -23.94
N GLU A 202 7.14 -3.35 -24.86
CA GLU A 202 7.13 -3.63 -26.29
C GLU A 202 8.29 -4.55 -26.69
N MET A 203 9.51 -4.25 -26.22
CA MET A 203 10.69 -5.10 -26.45
C MET A 203 10.49 -6.52 -25.91
N GLU A 204 9.97 -6.67 -24.69
CA GLU A 204 9.68 -7.98 -24.11
C GLU A 204 8.62 -8.72 -24.94
N THR A 205 7.56 -8.03 -25.35
CA THR A 205 6.50 -8.63 -26.18
C THR A 205 7.07 -9.14 -27.51
N THR A 206 7.85 -8.32 -28.22
CA THR A 206 8.50 -8.72 -29.48
C THR A 206 9.48 -9.89 -29.27
N PHE A 207 10.27 -9.87 -28.19
CA PHE A 207 11.17 -10.98 -27.87
C PHE A 207 10.39 -12.29 -27.67
N ARG A 208 9.31 -12.26 -26.89
CA ARG A 208 8.48 -13.44 -26.57
C ARG A 208 7.74 -14.00 -27.78
N GLU A 209 7.46 -13.17 -28.79
CA GLU A 209 6.93 -13.65 -30.08
C GLU A 209 7.95 -14.51 -30.84
N THR A 210 9.24 -14.18 -30.72
CA THR A 210 10.34 -14.89 -31.40
C THR A 210 10.89 -16.07 -30.60
N ASP A 211 11.00 -15.93 -29.29
CA ASP A 211 11.46 -16.96 -28.36
C ASP A 211 10.59 -16.95 -27.09
N PRO A 212 9.49 -17.73 -27.09
CA PRO A 212 8.55 -17.76 -25.97
C PRO A 212 9.17 -18.25 -24.66
N PHE A 213 10.23 -19.07 -24.74
CA PHE A 213 10.85 -19.73 -23.57
C PHE A 213 12.21 -19.13 -23.20
N GLY A 214 12.76 -18.25 -24.03
CA GLY A 214 14.02 -17.54 -23.76
C GLY A 214 13.95 -16.59 -22.57
N GLU A 215 15.12 -16.21 -22.06
CA GLU A 215 15.24 -15.18 -21.04
C GLU A 215 15.39 -13.81 -21.71
N PHE A 216 14.45 -12.90 -21.45
CA PHE A 216 14.54 -11.53 -21.96
C PHE A 216 15.54 -10.75 -21.12
N ASP A 217 16.55 -10.20 -21.79
CA ASP A 217 17.64 -9.47 -21.14
C ASP A 217 17.63 -7.99 -21.54
N SER A 218 17.07 -7.17 -20.65
CA SER A 218 16.92 -5.73 -20.84
C SER A 218 18.05 -4.90 -20.24
N LYS A 219 19.07 -5.52 -19.64
CA LYS A 219 20.05 -4.82 -18.79
C LYS A 219 20.77 -3.67 -19.50
N ALA A 220 21.15 -3.86 -20.76
CA ALA A 220 21.88 -2.86 -21.54
C ALA A 220 20.98 -1.65 -21.84
N TYR A 221 19.74 -1.88 -22.26
CA TYR A 221 18.78 -0.82 -22.50
C TYR A 221 18.46 -0.04 -21.22
N GLU A 222 18.21 -0.74 -20.11
CA GLU A 222 17.93 -0.09 -18.82
C GLU A 222 19.10 0.77 -18.34
N SER A 223 20.32 0.25 -18.49
CA SER A 223 21.56 0.96 -18.18
C SER A 223 21.74 2.23 -19.01
N GLU A 224 21.50 2.15 -20.33
CA GLU A 224 21.58 3.30 -21.22
C GLU A 224 20.59 4.40 -20.84
N VAL A 225 19.31 4.02 -20.66
CA VAL A 225 18.26 4.96 -20.28
C VAL A 225 18.58 5.62 -18.95
N LEU A 226 18.87 4.84 -17.91
CA LEU A 226 19.06 5.39 -16.57
C LEU A 226 20.31 6.26 -16.45
N ASN A 227 21.40 5.91 -17.15
CA ASN A 227 22.59 6.79 -17.22
C ASN A 227 22.30 8.12 -17.93
N SER A 228 21.34 8.16 -18.86
CA SER A 228 20.98 9.38 -19.58
C SER A 228 19.99 10.27 -18.82
N VAL A 229 19.13 9.67 -17.98
CA VAL A 229 18.03 10.36 -17.29
C VAL A 229 18.41 10.74 -15.85
N LEU A 230 19.12 9.89 -15.13
CA LEU A 230 19.44 10.05 -13.72
C LEU A 230 20.84 10.62 -13.51
N THR A 231 21.05 11.33 -12.40
CA THR A 231 22.41 11.60 -11.94
C THR A 231 23.09 10.32 -11.45
N PRO A 232 24.44 10.28 -11.38
CA PRO A 232 25.16 9.13 -10.84
C PRO A 232 24.70 8.73 -9.43
N GLU A 233 24.39 9.69 -8.57
CA GLU A 233 23.91 9.48 -7.20
C GLU A 233 22.50 8.89 -7.17
N GLN A 234 21.58 9.46 -7.96
CA GLN A 234 20.21 8.95 -8.10
C GLN A 234 20.23 7.50 -8.60
N TYR A 235 21.06 7.20 -9.62
CA TYR A 235 21.15 5.86 -10.14
C TYR A 235 21.83 4.89 -9.15
N THR A 236 22.79 5.35 -8.34
CA THR A 236 23.37 4.53 -7.25
C THR A 236 22.26 4.11 -6.30
N TYR A 237 21.43 5.04 -5.85
CA TYR A 237 20.33 4.76 -4.94
C TYR A 237 19.37 3.70 -5.51
N VAL A 238 19.01 3.82 -6.79
CA VAL A 238 18.12 2.85 -7.47
C VAL A 238 18.73 1.45 -7.46
N LEU A 239 20.02 1.34 -7.77
CA LEU A 239 20.72 0.06 -7.80
C LEU A 239 20.88 -0.53 -6.39
N GLU A 240 21.18 0.29 -5.38
CA GLU A 240 21.23 -0.12 -3.97
C GLU A 240 19.86 -0.64 -3.52
N ALA A 241 18.80 0.13 -3.72
CA ALA A 241 17.44 -0.25 -3.33
C ALA A 241 17.00 -1.57 -3.98
N LYS A 242 17.43 -1.82 -5.22
CA LYS A 242 17.11 -3.04 -5.95
C LYS A 242 17.93 -4.26 -5.49
N TYR A 243 19.24 -4.09 -5.29
CA TYR A 243 20.17 -5.21 -5.12
C TYR A 243 20.63 -5.46 -3.68
N TYR A 244 20.36 -4.56 -2.73
CA TYR A 244 20.80 -4.71 -1.34
C TYR A 244 20.36 -6.04 -0.71
N SER A 245 19.08 -6.41 -0.83
CA SER A 245 18.57 -7.67 -0.27
C SER A 245 19.26 -8.91 -0.87
N LYS A 246 19.61 -8.86 -2.17
CA LYS A 246 20.34 -9.93 -2.84
C LYS A 246 21.79 -9.99 -2.36
N ALA A 247 22.46 -8.84 -2.26
CA ALA A 247 23.81 -8.71 -1.72
C ALA A 247 23.89 -9.22 -0.28
N ALA A 248 22.92 -8.88 0.57
CA ALA A 248 22.86 -9.36 1.95
C ALA A 248 22.64 -10.88 2.03
N ALA A 249 21.84 -11.46 1.13
CA ALA A 249 21.67 -12.91 1.04
C ALA A 249 22.97 -13.62 0.62
N MET A 250 23.76 -13.02 -0.28
CA MET A 250 25.09 -13.52 -0.67
C MET A 250 26.08 -13.40 0.48
N ALA A 251 26.16 -12.25 1.14
CA ALA A 251 27.00 -12.06 2.32
C ALA A 251 26.70 -13.08 3.44
N ASN A 252 25.44 -13.47 3.63
CA ASN A 252 25.07 -14.52 4.57
C ASN A 252 25.57 -15.92 4.15
N LYS A 253 25.55 -16.23 2.85
CA LYS A 253 26.13 -17.47 2.33
C LYS A 253 27.64 -17.48 2.51
N ASP A 254 28.30 -16.37 2.23
CA ASP A 254 29.75 -16.22 2.39
C ASP A 254 30.15 -16.36 3.86
N TRP A 255 29.41 -15.74 4.79
CA TRP A 255 29.62 -15.94 6.22
C TRP A 255 29.51 -17.41 6.63
N THR A 256 28.49 -18.11 6.12
CA THR A 256 28.31 -19.54 6.40
C THR A 256 29.51 -20.35 5.93
N GLU A 257 30.07 -20.02 4.77
CA GLU A 257 31.29 -20.65 4.25
C GLU A 257 32.54 -20.29 5.06
N LEU A 258 32.70 -19.03 5.48
CA LEU A 258 33.81 -18.60 6.35
C LEU A 258 33.83 -19.38 7.67
N VAL A 259 32.66 -19.65 8.24
CA VAL A 259 32.52 -20.50 9.44
C VAL A 259 32.83 -21.96 9.11
N ARG A 260 32.27 -22.50 8.04
CA ARG A 260 32.48 -23.90 7.62
C ARG A 260 33.94 -24.22 7.35
N LEU A 261 34.68 -23.28 6.75
CA LEU A 261 36.09 -23.38 6.42
C LEU A 261 37.02 -22.98 7.58
N ASN A 262 36.46 -22.68 8.76
CA ASN A 262 37.18 -22.23 9.95
C ASN A 262 37.98 -20.90 9.81
N ILE A 263 37.80 -20.17 8.70
CA ILE A 263 38.43 -18.86 8.49
C ILE A 263 37.94 -17.84 9.53
N ALA A 264 36.65 -17.87 9.85
CA ALA A 264 36.07 -16.98 10.85
C ALA A 264 36.68 -17.18 12.25
N GLY A 265 37.01 -18.43 12.60
CA GLY A 265 37.68 -18.77 13.84
C GLY A 265 39.15 -18.37 13.84
N GLU A 266 39.88 -18.68 12.76
CA GLU A 266 41.30 -18.36 12.60
C GLU A 266 41.59 -16.85 12.71
N LEU A 267 40.71 -16.04 12.13
CA LEU A 267 40.85 -14.58 12.11
C LEU A 267 40.08 -13.88 13.23
N SER A 268 39.41 -14.63 14.12
CA SER A 268 38.57 -14.05 15.19
C SER A 268 37.56 -13.01 14.67
N LEU A 269 36.92 -13.32 13.53
CA LEU A 269 36.03 -12.39 12.84
C LEU A 269 34.74 -12.16 13.64
N GLN A 270 34.26 -10.91 13.63
CA GLN A 270 32.94 -10.58 14.18
C GLN A 270 31.88 -10.70 13.09
N GLU A 271 30.85 -11.51 13.34
CA GLU A 271 29.79 -11.81 12.37
C GLU A 271 29.13 -10.56 11.80
N ALA A 272 28.65 -9.66 12.65
CA ALA A 272 27.90 -8.48 12.21
C ALA A 272 28.75 -7.53 11.34
N ILE A 273 30.00 -7.31 11.71
CA ILE A 273 30.94 -6.46 10.96
C ILE A 273 31.26 -7.10 9.61
N THR A 274 31.65 -8.37 9.62
CA THR A 274 32.04 -9.12 8.42
C THR A 274 30.88 -9.20 7.42
N LYS A 275 29.66 -9.48 7.89
CA LYS A 275 28.47 -9.50 7.02
C LYS A 275 28.17 -8.14 6.39
N THR A 276 28.43 -7.04 7.11
CA THR A 276 28.25 -5.69 6.58
C THR A 276 29.28 -5.40 5.49
N GLU A 277 30.55 -5.71 5.72
CA GLU A 277 31.62 -5.55 4.72
C GLU A 277 31.36 -6.37 3.45
N LEU A 278 30.97 -7.63 3.61
CA LEU A 278 30.62 -8.51 2.49
C LEU A 278 29.38 -8.00 1.73
N THR A 279 28.37 -7.50 2.45
CA THR A 279 27.17 -6.91 1.81
C THR A 279 27.56 -5.71 0.96
N ASN A 280 28.36 -4.79 1.50
CA ASN A 280 28.81 -3.59 0.78
C ASN A 280 29.63 -3.94 -0.47
N TYR A 281 30.51 -4.95 -0.36
CA TYR A 281 31.26 -5.45 -1.51
C TYR A 281 30.33 -5.97 -2.62
N HIS A 282 29.36 -6.83 -2.29
CA HIS A 282 28.40 -7.34 -3.27
C HIS A 282 27.52 -6.26 -3.87
N VAL A 283 27.09 -5.27 -3.08
CA VAL A 283 26.36 -4.10 -3.58
C VAL A 283 27.19 -3.35 -4.61
N ALA A 284 28.47 -3.08 -4.33
CA ALA A 284 29.37 -2.40 -5.25
C ALA A 284 29.52 -3.17 -6.58
N ILE A 285 29.70 -4.50 -6.51
CA ILE A 285 29.76 -5.37 -7.70
C ILE A 285 28.46 -5.29 -8.51
N PHE A 286 27.29 -5.37 -7.86
CA PHE A 286 26.01 -5.24 -8.56
C PHE A 286 25.84 -3.86 -9.20
N ILE A 287 26.24 -2.80 -8.52
CA ILE A 287 26.20 -1.44 -9.07
C ILE A 287 27.05 -1.37 -10.34
N ALA A 288 28.31 -1.80 -10.29
CA ALA A 288 29.19 -1.78 -11.46
C ALA A 288 28.66 -2.64 -12.62
N TYR A 289 28.17 -3.84 -12.32
CA TYR A 289 27.63 -4.76 -13.31
C TYR A 289 26.39 -4.18 -14.01
N TYR A 290 25.41 -3.66 -13.26
CA TYR A 290 24.16 -3.19 -13.86
C TYR A 290 24.22 -1.77 -14.39
N ARG A 291 25.00 -0.88 -13.77
CA ARG A 291 25.17 0.51 -14.25
C ARG A 291 25.83 0.55 -15.61
N ASN A 292 26.84 -0.27 -15.82
CA ASN A 292 27.66 -0.26 -17.03
C ASN A 292 27.25 -1.35 -18.02
N ALA A 293 26.04 -1.92 -17.88
CA ALA A 293 25.62 -3.03 -18.71
C ALA A 293 25.49 -2.67 -20.22
N ASN A 294 25.40 -1.38 -20.54
CA ASN A 294 25.47 -0.87 -21.92
C ASN A 294 26.91 -0.67 -22.45
N ASN A 295 27.93 -0.73 -21.58
CA ASN A 295 29.34 -0.55 -21.93
C ASN A 295 30.19 -1.67 -21.29
N PRO A 296 30.43 -2.78 -22.01
CA PRO A 296 31.17 -3.93 -21.48
C PRO A 296 32.59 -3.60 -21.00
N GLU A 297 33.28 -2.65 -21.65
CA GLU A 297 34.64 -2.25 -21.26
C GLU A 297 34.64 -1.52 -19.91
N GLU A 298 33.75 -0.55 -19.73
CA GLU A 298 33.62 0.17 -18.46
C GLU A 298 33.08 -0.73 -17.34
N GLN A 299 32.19 -1.68 -17.68
CA GLN A 299 31.72 -2.71 -16.76
C GLN A 299 32.90 -3.53 -16.21
N TYR A 300 33.76 -4.01 -17.11
CA TYR A 300 34.96 -4.76 -16.77
C TYR A 300 35.89 -3.95 -15.87
N ILE A 301 36.26 -2.74 -16.29
CA ILE A 301 37.19 -1.86 -15.55
C ILE A 301 36.63 -1.53 -14.15
N SER A 302 35.34 -1.24 -14.06
CA SER A 302 34.70 -0.91 -12.78
C SER A 302 34.70 -2.10 -11.81
N ILE A 303 34.42 -3.31 -12.29
CA ILE A 303 34.46 -4.53 -11.46
C ILE A 303 35.91 -4.83 -11.02
N GLN A 304 36.89 -4.70 -11.91
CA GLN A 304 38.30 -4.90 -11.55
C GLN A 304 38.75 -3.96 -10.43
N ARG A 305 38.41 -2.67 -10.50
CA ARG A 305 38.74 -1.70 -9.44
C ARG A 305 38.12 -2.06 -8.10
N ILE A 306 36.92 -2.63 -8.09
CA ILE A 306 36.28 -3.12 -6.85
C ILE A 306 37.02 -4.35 -6.31
N ASN A 307 37.46 -5.25 -7.19
CA ASN A 307 38.23 -6.43 -6.83
C ASN A 307 39.62 -6.10 -6.23
N GLU A 308 40.27 -5.01 -6.69
CA GLU A 308 41.54 -4.54 -6.12
C GLU A 308 41.44 -4.20 -4.62
N VAL A 309 40.29 -3.68 -4.18
CA VAL A 309 40.02 -3.28 -2.79
C VAL A 309 39.07 -4.24 -2.07
N MET A 310 38.92 -5.46 -2.60
CA MET A 310 38.08 -6.51 -2.02
C MET A 310 38.43 -6.77 -0.54
N PRO A 311 37.42 -6.97 0.34
CA PRO A 311 37.66 -7.35 1.73
C PRO A 311 38.52 -8.61 1.83
N GLU A 312 39.48 -8.62 2.77
CA GLU A 312 40.39 -9.76 2.97
C GLU A 312 39.63 -11.07 3.22
N THR A 313 38.49 -10.99 3.91
CA THR A 313 37.61 -12.12 4.16
C THR A 313 37.05 -12.73 2.87
N MET A 314 36.69 -11.90 1.89
CA MET A 314 36.23 -12.34 0.58
C MET A 314 37.38 -12.91 -0.26
N ARG A 315 38.57 -12.30 -0.19
CA ARG A 315 39.78 -12.78 -0.89
C ARG A 315 40.14 -14.20 -0.46
N LEU A 316 40.21 -14.44 0.85
CA LEU A 316 40.48 -15.77 1.40
C LEU A 316 39.41 -16.79 1.03
N LEU A 317 38.15 -16.35 0.97
CA LEU A 317 37.05 -17.20 0.58
C LEU A 317 37.14 -17.62 -0.90
N LEU A 318 37.49 -16.70 -1.79
CA LEU A 318 37.73 -16.98 -3.21
C LEU A 318 38.88 -17.97 -3.40
N ASP A 319 40.00 -17.78 -2.70
CA ASP A 319 41.13 -18.71 -2.77
C ASP A 319 40.70 -20.14 -2.43
N ARG A 320 39.90 -20.33 -1.37
CA ARG A 320 39.38 -21.65 -0.99
C ARG A 320 38.34 -22.20 -1.97
N TRP A 321 37.54 -21.34 -2.57
CA TRP A 321 36.56 -21.74 -3.58
C TRP A 321 37.18 -22.26 -4.87
N THR A 322 38.37 -21.76 -5.25
CA THR A 322 39.10 -22.34 -6.40
C THR A 322 39.42 -23.83 -6.20
N GLU A 323 39.49 -24.29 -4.95
CA GLU A 323 39.76 -25.69 -4.59
C GLU A 323 38.48 -26.53 -4.42
N SER A 324 37.38 -25.92 -3.96
CA SER A 324 36.17 -26.65 -3.53
C SER A 324 34.90 -26.41 -4.36
N GLY A 325 34.91 -25.48 -5.31
CA GLY A 325 33.70 -24.96 -5.95
C GLY A 325 32.94 -23.97 -5.07
N THR A 326 31.98 -23.25 -5.67
CA THR A 326 31.29 -22.10 -5.01
C THR A 326 29.84 -22.42 -4.67
N PRO A 327 29.24 -21.73 -3.67
CA PRO A 327 27.81 -21.85 -3.36
C PRO A 327 26.90 -21.16 -4.40
N TYR A 328 27.48 -20.59 -5.46
CA TYR A 328 26.79 -19.82 -6.49
C TYR A 328 26.73 -20.53 -7.85
N GLY A 329 27.20 -21.79 -7.96
CA GLY A 329 27.28 -22.48 -9.25
C GLY A 329 28.28 -21.80 -10.19
N ASN A 330 27.88 -21.53 -11.45
CA ASN A 330 28.70 -20.84 -12.47
C ASN A 330 28.65 -19.30 -12.37
N LEU A 331 27.85 -18.74 -11.45
CA LEU A 331 27.77 -17.28 -11.22
C LEU A 331 29.11 -16.59 -10.84
N PRO A 332 30.08 -17.23 -10.16
CA PRO A 332 31.36 -16.62 -9.85
C PRO A 332 32.18 -16.28 -11.09
N ASP A 333 32.11 -17.11 -12.13
CA ASP A 333 32.80 -16.85 -13.41
C ASP A 333 32.20 -15.62 -14.12
N VAL A 334 30.96 -15.25 -13.77
CA VAL A 334 30.24 -14.11 -14.35
C VAL A 334 30.40 -12.84 -13.51
N PHE A 335 30.47 -12.95 -12.18
CA PHE A 335 30.48 -11.79 -11.25
C PHE A 335 31.83 -11.52 -10.56
N PHE A 336 32.70 -12.52 -10.41
CA PHE A 336 33.90 -12.43 -9.55
C PHE A 336 35.21 -12.82 -10.26
N GLN A 337 35.16 -13.47 -11.42
CA GLN A 337 36.35 -13.79 -12.21
C GLN A 337 36.44 -12.91 -13.46
N TRP A 338 36.89 -11.66 -13.29
CA TRP A 338 37.31 -10.77 -14.37
C TRP A 338 38.43 -9.85 -13.90
#